data_AF-A0A963U2Y9-F1
#
_entry.id   AF-A0A963U2Y9-F1
#
_cell.length_a   1.000
_cell.length_b   1.000
_cell.length_c   1.000
_cell.angle_alpha   90.00
_cell.angle_beta   90.00
_cell.angle_gamma   90.00
#
_symmetry.space_group_name_H-M   'P 1'
#
loop_
_entity.id
_entity.type
_entity.pdbx_description
1 polymer ?
#
loop_
_entity_poly.entity_id
_entity_poly.type
_entity_poly.pdbx_seq_one_letter_code
_entity_poly.pdbx_strand_id
1 'polypeptide(L)' 'KIQDRPVVVGGEIVIRPMMYLALSYDHRIVDGKGAVTFLVRVKEALEDPRRLLMDL' A
#
# COMPACT_ATOMS: atom_id res chain seq x y z
N LYS A 1 -9.12 -6.74 -7.51
CA LYS A 1 -9.05 -8.23 -7.50
C LYS A 1 -7.68 -8.64 -7.01
N ILE A 2 -7.61 -9.55 -6.03
CA ILE A 2 -6.35 -10.13 -5.56
C ILE A 2 -5.90 -11.18 -6.59
N GLN A 3 -4.63 -11.13 -6.99
CA GLN A 3 -4.04 -12.05 -7.97
C GLN A 3 -2.64 -12.45 -7.51
N ASP A 4 -2.28 -13.71 -7.70
CA ASP A 4 -0.93 -14.18 -7.39
C ASP A 4 0.09 -13.63 -8.39
N ARG A 5 1.16 -13.06 -7.86
CA ARG A 5 2.23 -12.44 -8.67
C ARG A 5 3.60 -12.79 -8.13
N PRO A 6 4.59 -13.00 -9.02
CA PRO A 6 5.98 -13.13 -8.61
C PRO A 6 6.49 -11.76 -8.12
N VAL A 7 7.05 -11.74 -6.92
CA VAL A 7 7.68 -10.56 -6.30
C VAL A 7 9.04 -10.95 -5.71
N VAL A 8 9.98 -10.01 -5.69
CA VAL A 8 11.29 -10.23 -5.07
C VAL A 8 11.22 -9.86 -3.59
N VAL A 9 11.52 -10.81 -2.71
CA VAL A 9 11.60 -10.59 -1.26
C VAL A 9 12.91 -11.17 -0.75
N GLY A 10 13.77 -10.34 -0.16
CA GLY A 10 15.06 -10.79 0.36
C GLY A 10 16.05 -11.31 -0.71
N GLY A 11 15.85 -10.97 -1.98
CA GLY A 11 16.68 -11.43 -3.10
C GLY A 11 16.15 -12.67 -3.83
N GLU A 12 15.07 -13.28 -3.35
CA GLU A 12 14.44 -14.45 -3.98
C GLU A 12 13.10 -14.08 -4.62
N ILE A 13 12.73 -14.78 -5.70
CA ILE A 13 11.42 -14.65 -6.34
C ILE A 13 10.42 -15.55 -5.61
N VAL A 14 9.42 -14.93 -4.99
CA VAL A 14 8.34 -15.63 -4.30
C VAL A 14 6.98 -15.23 -4.89
N ILE A 15 6.04 -16.16 -4.94
CA ILE A 15 4.66 -15.88 -5.36
C ILE A 15 3.91 -15.31 -4.15
N ARG A 16 3.29 -14.13 -4.29
CA ARG A 16 2.44 -13.54 -3.26
C ARG A 16 1.10 -13.05 -3.82
N PRO A 17 0.02 -13.09 -3.02
CA PRO A 17 -1.25 -12.47 -3.39
C PRO A 17 -1.09 -10.95 -3.41
N MET A 18 -1.23 -10.35 -4.59
CA MET A 18 -1.05 -8.91 -4.81
C MET A 18 -2.34 -8.25 -5.27
N MET A 19 -2.52 -6.99 -4.90
CA MET A 19 -3.64 -6.15 -5.32
C MET A 19 -3.16 -4.74 -5.65
N TYR A 20 -3.70 -4.17 -6.73
CA TYR A 20 -3.51 -2.76 -7.03
C TYR A 20 -4.48 -1.90 -6.23
N LEU A 21 -3.95 -0.84 -5.62
CA LEU A 21 -4.71 0.22 -5.01
C LEU A 21 -4.54 1.49 -5.84
N ALA A 22 -5.63 2.19 -6.10
CA ALA A 22 -5.63 3.49 -6.76
C ALA A 22 -6.36 4.48 -5.87
N LEU A 23 -5.78 5.67 -5.68
CA LEU A 23 -6.37 6.77 -4.93
C LEU A 23 -6.60 7.94 -5.89
N SER A 24 -7.87 8.28 -6.08
CA SER A 24 -8.25 9.54 -6.72
C SER A 24 -8.47 10.59 -5.63
N TYR A 25 -7.86 11.75 -5.77
CA TYR A 25 -7.96 12.84 -4.81
C TYR A 25 -8.16 14.18 -5.53
N ASP A 26 -8.77 15.15 -4.84
CA ASP A 26 -8.94 16.50 -5.37
C ASP A 26 -7.64 17.29 -5.18
N HIS A 27 -6.92 17.51 -6.27
CA HIS A 27 -5.65 18.25 -6.29
C HIS A 27 -5.77 19.71 -5.84
N ARG A 28 -6.98 20.29 -5.82
CA ARG A 28 -7.19 21.67 -5.33
C ARG A 28 -7.11 21.74 -3.81
N ILE A 29 -7.36 20.62 -3.14
CA ILE A 29 -7.49 20.53 -1.67
C ILE A 29 -6.31 19.74 -1.09
N VAL A 30 -5.91 18.65 -1.76
CA VAL A 30 -4.89 17.72 -1.28
C VAL A 30 -3.69 17.74 -2.21
N ASP A 31 -2.52 18.05 -1.64
CA ASP A 31 -1.25 17.96 -2.37
C ASP A 31 -0.88 16.49 -2.67
N GLY A 32 -0.19 16.26 -3.78
CA GLY A 32 0.21 14.93 -4.22
C GLY A 32 1.09 14.21 -3.20
N LYS A 33 1.93 14.94 -2.44
CA LYS A 33 2.70 14.36 -1.34
C LYS A 33 1.77 13.79 -0.25
N GLY A 34 0.72 14.52 0.11
CA GLY A 34 -0.25 14.10 1.11
C GLY A 34 -1.02 12.86 0.68
N ALA A 35 -1.49 12.84 -0.57
CA ALA A 35 -2.21 11.70 -1.13
C ALA A 35 -1.35 10.44 -1.24
N VAL A 36 -0.10 10.57 -1.71
CA VAL A 36 0.84 9.44 -1.80
C VAL A 36 1.18 8.90 -0.42
N THR A 37 1.44 9.78 0.55
CA THR A 37 1.75 9.37 1.94
C THR A 37 0.58 8.60 2.56
N PHE A 38 -0.66 9.07 2.33
CA PHE A 38 -1.85 8.37 2.78
C PHE A 38 -1.98 6.98 2.14
N LEU A 39 -1.80 6.89 0.81
CA LEU A 39 -1.88 5.61 0.11
C LEU A 39 -0.81 4.61 0.60
N VAL A 40 0.40 5.08 0.88
CA VAL A 40 1.48 4.26 1.47
C VAL A 40 1.08 3.77 2.85
N ARG A 41 0.55 4.64 3.73
CA ARG A 41 0.08 4.22 5.06
C ARG A 41 -1.01 3.17 4.99
N VAL A 42 -1.98 3.32 4.09
CA VAL A 42 -3.04 2.32 3.87
C VAL A 42 -2.45 1.00 3.39
N LYS A 43 -1.51 1.03 2.43
CA LYS A 43 -0.81 -0.16 1.95
C LYS A 43 -0.10 -0.88 3.10
N GLU A 44 0.65 -0.14 3.91
CA GLU A 44 1.40 -0.69 5.05
C GLU A 44 0.51 -1.26 6.14
N ALA A 45 -0.62 -0.60 6.43
CA ALA A 45 -1.62 -1.09 7.38
C ALA A 45 -2.29 -2.39 6.92
N LEU A 46 -2.49 -2.56 5.61
CA LEU A 46 -3.02 -3.80 5.03
C LEU A 46 -1.97 -4.92 5.00
N GLU A 47 -0.69 -4.59 4.82
CA GLU A 47 0.42 -5.55 4.85
C GLU A 47 0.78 -5.98 6.28
N ASP A 48 0.64 -5.09 7.27
CA ASP A 48 0.86 -5.36 8.69
C ASP A 48 -0.24 -4.71 9.57
N PRO A 49 -1.31 -5.45 9.90
CA PRO A 49 -2.44 -4.95 10.69
C PRO A 49 -2.06 -4.43 12.08
N ARG A 50 -0.90 -4.82 12.62
CA ARG A 50 -0.42 -4.35 13.93
C ARG A 50 -0.10 -2.86 13.90
N ARG A 51 0.19 -2.29 12.73
CA ARG A 51 0.42 -0.85 12.57
C ARG A 51 -0.84 -0.02 12.84
N LEU A 52 -2.03 -0.57 12.57
CA LEU A 52 -3.30 0.08 12.91
C LEU A 52 -3.53 0.16 14.42
N LEU A 53 -3.02 -0.82 15.18
CA LEU A 53 -3.18 -0.89 16.64
C LEU A 53 -2.20 0.03 17.39
N MET A 54 -1.10 0.44 16.76
CA MET A 54 -0.05 1.24 17.39
C MET A 54 -0.14 2.76 17.10
N ASP A 55 -1.17 3.21 16.38
CA ASP A 55 -1.50 4.64 16.15
C ASP A 55 -0.27 5.51 15.80
N LEU A 56 0.55 5.05 14.84
CA LEU A 56 1.75 5.74 14.33
C LEU A 56 1.50 6.41 12.95
#